data_AF-A0AAW5W2G6-F1
#
_entry.id   AF-A0AAW5W2G6-F1
#
_cell.length_a   1.000
_cell.length_b   1.000
_cell.length_c   1.000
_cell.angle_alpha   90.00
_cell.angle_beta   90.00
_cell.angle_gamma   90.00
#
_symmetry.space_group_name_H-M   'P 1'
#
loop_
_entity.id
_entity.type
_entity.pdbx_description
1 polymer ?
#
loop_
_entity_poly.entity_id
_entity_poly.type
_entity_poly.pdbx_seq_one_letter_code
_entity_poly.pdbx_strand_id
1 'polypeptide(L)'
;MNFIIKLCPQVPVDMVQKICLERSGTILKINQEELDLSFMSPGDVLPAGAIEHPLLKLASVTRHADSVEIDQLLFHIAADQTDPAACFPEPVVISEDGLVALPEQCPSPAPAPELPPEADFETNSESEVKEETDADQH
;
A
#
# COMPACT_ATOMS: atom_id res chain seq x y z
N MET A 1 -17.84 20.14 -1.00
CA MET A 1 -16.58 20.55 -1.65
C MET A 1 -15.75 19.31 -1.75
N ASN A 2 -15.45 18.86 -2.97
CA ASN A 2 -14.78 17.58 -3.18
C ASN A 2 -13.27 17.79 -3.25
N PHE A 3 -12.50 16.75 -2.92
CA PHE A 3 -11.07 16.73 -3.21
C PHE A 3 -10.80 15.73 -4.32
N ILE A 4 -9.94 16.10 -5.27
CA ILE A 4 -9.45 15.22 -6.33
C ILE A 4 -7.95 15.12 -6.12
N ILE A 5 -7.47 13.93 -5.79
CA ILE A 5 -6.07 13.70 -5.46
C ILE A 5 -5.44 12.86 -6.56
N LYS A 6 -4.43 13.40 -7.23
CA LYS A 6 -3.59 12.63 -8.15
C LYS A 6 -2.32 12.25 -7.43
N LEU A 7 -2.23 10.96 -7.10
CA LEU A 7 -1.08 10.37 -6.44
C LEU A 7 0.09 10.27 -7.42
N CYS A 8 1.29 10.57 -6.95
CA CYS A 8 2.54 10.40 -7.66
C CYS A 8 3.35 9.29 -6.96
N PRO A 9 3.31 8.06 -7.48
CA PRO A 9 4.05 6.95 -6.91
C PRO A 9 5.56 7.22 -6.91
N GLN A 10 6.20 7.01 -5.77
CA GLN A 10 7.64 7.15 -5.63
C GLN A 10 8.20 6.07 -4.71
N VAL A 11 9.30 5.46 -5.11
CA VAL A 11 10.11 4.63 -4.19
C VAL A 11 11.04 5.58 -3.42
N PRO A 12 10.85 5.77 -2.10
CA PRO A 12 11.73 6.63 -1.31
C PRO A 12 13.11 5.98 -1.14
N VAL A 13 14.13 6.81 -0.92
CA VAL A 13 15.50 6.33 -0.64
C VAL A 13 15.60 5.75 0.78
N ASP A 14 14.83 6.30 1.72
CA ASP A 14 14.77 5.86 3.11
C ASP A 14 13.60 4.87 3.34
N MET A 15 12.76 5.11 4.36
CA MET A 15 11.60 4.27 4.62
C MET A 15 10.36 4.71 3.83
N VAL A 16 9.56 3.72 3.44
CA VAL A 16 8.19 3.92 2.94
C VAL A 16 7.35 4.52 4.06
N GLN A 17 7.01 5.80 3.92
CA GLN A 17 6.07 6.45 4.82
C GLN A 17 4.64 6.12 4.38
N LYS A 18 3.87 5.46 5.25
CA LYS A 18 2.45 5.24 4.99
C LYS A 18 1.73 6.59 4.90
N ILE A 19 0.89 6.76 3.89
CA ILE A 19 0.02 7.92 3.75
C ILE A 19 -1.39 7.55 4.23
N CYS A 20 -1.95 8.43 5.05
CA CYS A 20 -3.33 8.39 5.49
C CYS A 20 -3.97 9.72 5.12
N LEU A 21 -5.05 9.67 4.35
CA LEU A 21 -5.87 10.82 4.01
C LEU A 21 -7.19 10.73 4.76
N GLU A 22 -7.60 11.85 5.35
CA GLU A 22 -8.89 11.98 6.03
C GLU A 22 -9.52 13.31 5.63
N ARG A 23 -10.80 13.29 5.23
CA ARG A 23 -11.53 14.53 4.99
C ARG A 23 -12.33 14.94 6.22
N SER A 24 -12.24 16.20 6.60
CA SER A 24 -13.06 16.81 7.64
C SER A 24 -13.67 18.12 7.14
N GLY A 25 -14.83 18.02 6.51
CA GLY A 25 -15.55 19.14 5.89
C GLY A 25 -14.76 19.73 4.72
N THR A 26 -14.16 20.91 4.95
CA THR A 26 -13.33 21.62 3.96
C THR A 26 -11.83 21.49 4.21
N ILE A 27 -11.44 20.75 5.24
CA ILE A 27 -10.05 20.49 5.61
C ILE A 27 -9.69 19.07 5.16
N LEU A 28 -8.53 18.92 4.54
CA LEU A 28 -7.95 17.62 4.24
C LEU A 28 -6.81 17.35 5.23
N LYS A 29 -6.85 16.21 5.92
CA LYS A 29 -5.73 15.78 6.77
C LYS A 29 -4.85 14.82 6.00
N ILE A 30 -3.54 15.04 6.07
CA ILE A 30 -2.50 14.17 5.51
C ILE A 30 -1.62 13.74 6.67
N ASN A 31 -1.61 12.46 7.04
CA ASN A 31 -0.76 11.94 8.13
C ASN A 31 -0.86 12.72 9.45
N GLN A 32 -2.08 13.10 9.86
CA GLN A 32 -2.41 13.92 11.04
C GLN A 32 -2.14 15.42 10.92
N GLU A 33 -1.51 15.88 9.84
CA GLU A 33 -1.33 17.30 9.55
C GLU A 33 -2.56 17.84 8.80
N GLU A 34 -3.11 18.96 9.28
CA GLU A 34 -4.31 19.58 8.71
C GLU A 34 -3.93 20.55 7.59
N LEU A 35 -4.46 20.30 6.39
CA LEU A 35 -4.36 21.21 5.25
C LEU A 35 -5.66 22.01 5.12
N ASP A 36 -5.64 23.25 5.62
CA ASP A 36 -6.72 24.20 5.44
C ASP A 36 -6.52 25.03 4.16
N LEU A 37 -7.48 24.90 3.24
CA LEU A 37 -7.50 25.60 1.94
C LEU A 37 -8.67 26.58 1.83
N SER A 38 -9.29 26.94 2.97
CA SER A 38 -10.43 27.86 3.03
C SER A 38 -10.13 29.25 2.47
N PHE A 39 -8.86 29.65 2.44
CA PHE A 39 -8.43 30.93 1.87
C PHE A 39 -8.44 30.98 0.34
N MET A 40 -8.49 29.83 -0.35
CA MET A 40 -8.45 29.77 -1.81
C MET A 40 -9.83 30.05 -2.43
N SER A 41 -9.86 30.97 -3.38
CA SER A 41 -11.01 31.26 -4.23
C SER A 41 -11.01 30.39 -5.50
N PRO A 42 -12.18 30.13 -6.11
CA PRO A 42 -12.25 29.44 -7.41
C PRO A 42 -11.36 30.11 -8.46
N GLY A 43 -10.47 29.33 -9.08
CA GLY A 43 -9.45 29.78 -10.02
C GLY A 43 -8.06 29.95 -9.42
N ASP A 44 -7.92 29.93 -8.09
CA ASP A 44 -6.62 30.06 -7.43
C ASP A 44 -5.78 28.79 -7.60
N VAL A 45 -4.46 28.99 -7.68
CA VAL A 45 -3.47 27.93 -7.81
C VAL A 45 -2.34 28.15 -6.81
N LEU A 46 -2.05 27.13 -6.01
CA LEU A 46 -0.82 27.04 -5.22
C LEU A 46 0.18 26.19 -6.02
N PRO A 47 1.31 26.77 -6.45
CA PRO A 47 2.34 26.02 -7.17
C PRO A 47 3.11 25.06 -6.23
N ALA A 48 3.87 24.15 -6.83
CA ALA A 48 4.78 23.28 -6.10
C ALA A 48 5.71 24.06 -5.16
N GLY A 49 5.82 23.59 -3.92
CA GLY A 49 6.61 24.24 -2.87
C GLY A 49 5.92 25.41 -2.16
N ALA A 50 4.68 25.76 -2.51
CA ALA A 50 3.91 26.77 -1.78
C ALA A 50 3.39 26.27 -0.42
N ILE A 51 3.27 24.95 -0.24
CA ILE A 51 2.86 24.31 1.00
C ILE A 51 4.09 23.60 1.59
N GLU A 52 4.48 23.98 2.79
CA GLU A 52 5.54 23.30 3.53
C GLU A 52 5.03 22.00 4.12
N HIS A 53 5.06 20.93 3.32
CA HIS A 53 4.75 19.57 3.77
C HIS A 53 5.56 18.56 2.95
N PRO A 54 6.16 17.52 3.57
CA PRO A 54 7.06 16.61 2.89
C PRO A 54 6.42 15.90 1.69
N LEU A 55 5.15 15.51 1.80
CA LEU A 55 4.43 14.82 0.72
C LEU A 55 3.86 15.77 -0.36
N LEU A 56 3.83 17.09 -0.11
CA LEU A 56 3.29 18.09 -1.04
C LEU A 56 4.39 18.90 -1.74
N LYS A 57 5.67 18.55 -1.56
CA LYS A 57 6.79 19.31 -2.09
C LYS A 57 6.73 19.52 -3.61
N LEU A 58 6.27 18.51 -4.35
CA LEU A 58 6.08 18.56 -5.80
C LEU A 58 4.63 18.86 -6.19
N ALA A 59 3.72 18.90 -5.21
CA ALA A 59 2.31 18.98 -5.45
C ALA A 59 1.86 20.41 -5.79
N SER A 60 0.97 20.54 -6.75
CA SER A 60 0.24 21.79 -6.99
C SER A 60 -1.20 21.63 -6.55
N VAL A 61 -1.78 22.69 -6.00
CA VAL A 61 -3.17 22.70 -5.56
C VAL A 61 -3.95 23.69 -6.40
N THR A 62 -5.00 23.23 -7.07
CA THR A 62 -5.89 24.08 -7.86
C THR A 62 -7.27 24.10 -7.24
N ARG A 63 -7.81 25.30 -7.02
CA ARG A 63 -9.16 25.48 -6.51
C ARG A 63 -10.13 25.63 -7.68
N HIS A 64 -10.96 24.61 -7.89
CA HIS A 64 -12.07 24.66 -8.84
C HIS A 64 -13.33 25.24 -8.16
N ALA A 65 -14.42 25.39 -8.93
CA ALA A 65 -15.67 25.96 -8.41
C ALA A 65 -16.30 25.15 -7.27
N ASP A 66 -16.22 23.83 -7.34
CA ASP A 66 -16.87 22.89 -6.39
C ASP A 66 -15.87 21.90 -5.74
N SER A 67 -14.61 21.96 -6.16
CA SER A 67 -13.59 20.99 -5.81
C SER A 67 -12.21 21.61 -5.59
N VAL A 68 -11.32 20.85 -4.97
CA VAL A 68 -9.90 21.14 -4.88
C VAL A 68 -9.17 19.99 -5.52
N GLU A 69 -8.30 20.28 -6.46
CA GLU A 69 -7.41 19.30 -7.06
C GLU A 69 -6.03 19.43 -6.46
N ILE A 70 -5.49 18.33 -5.93
CA ILE A 70 -4.09 18.21 -5.53
C ILE A 70 -3.42 17.30 -6.55
N ASP A 71 -2.62 17.90 -7.44
CA ASP A 71 -1.83 17.17 -8.42
C ASP A 71 -0.44 16.86 -7.85
N GLN A 72 0.11 15.68 -8.17
CA GLN A 72 1.43 15.23 -7.73
C GLN A 72 1.62 15.06 -6.20
N LEU A 73 0.60 14.58 -5.49
CA LEU A 73 0.76 14.21 -4.07
C LEU A 73 1.68 12.98 -3.97
N LEU A 74 2.81 13.08 -3.26
CA LEU A 74 3.75 11.97 -3.15
C LEU A 74 3.12 10.76 -2.46
N PHE A 75 3.18 9.63 -3.14
CA PHE A 75 2.66 8.34 -2.69
C PHE A 75 3.82 7.35 -2.60
N HIS A 76 4.39 7.22 -1.40
CA HIS A 76 5.53 6.32 -1.22
C HIS A 76 5.11 4.86 -1.37
N ILE A 77 5.74 4.14 -2.28
CA ILE A 77 5.51 2.70 -2.48
C ILE A 77 6.79 1.92 -2.20
N ALA A 78 6.63 0.66 -1.79
CA ALA A 78 7.76 -0.24 -1.62
C ALA A 78 8.47 -0.53 -2.95
N ALA A 79 9.77 -0.77 -2.89
CA ALA A 79 10.59 -1.04 -4.09
C ALA A 79 10.18 -2.33 -4.82
N ASP A 80 9.63 -3.30 -4.08
CA ASP A 80 9.11 -4.58 -4.55
C ASP A 80 7.58 -4.55 -4.79
N GLN A 81 6.98 -3.35 -4.82
CA GLN A 81 5.56 -3.22 -5.12
C GLN A 81 5.25 -3.68 -6.54
N THR A 82 4.22 -4.52 -6.68
CA THR A 82 3.77 -5.10 -7.95
C THR A 82 2.31 -4.79 -8.27
N ASP A 83 1.55 -4.24 -7.33
CA ASP A 83 0.16 -3.85 -7.55
C ASP A 83 0.07 -2.67 -8.56
N PRO A 84 -0.60 -2.86 -9.71
CA PRO A 84 -0.81 -1.78 -10.68
C PRO A 84 -1.54 -0.58 -10.08
N ALA A 85 -2.46 -0.78 -9.13
CA ALA A 85 -3.20 0.32 -8.51
C ALA A 85 -2.28 1.22 -7.65
N ALA A 86 -1.18 0.68 -7.14
CA ALA A 86 -0.17 1.44 -6.40
C ALA A 86 0.88 2.08 -7.33
N CYS A 87 1.29 1.36 -8.38
CA CYS A 87 2.30 1.84 -9.34
C CYS A 87 1.73 2.86 -10.36
N PHE A 88 0.44 2.77 -10.66
CA PHE A 88 -0.28 3.65 -11.61
C PHE A 88 -1.66 4.01 -11.04
N PRO A 89 -1.71 4.79 -9.94
CA PRO A 89 -2.94 5.10 -9.24
C PRO A 89 -3.87 5.96 -10.10
N GLU A 90 -5.15 5.58 -10.10
CA GLU A 90 -6.20 6.45 -10.62
C GLU A 90 -6.42 7.65 -9.67
N PRO A 91 -6.92 8.79 -10.18
CA PRO A 91 -7.25 9.93 -9.33
C PRO A 91 -8.29 9.56 -8.26
N VAL A 92 -8.00 9.90 -7.00
CA VAL A 92 -8.87 9.61 -5.87
C VAL A 92 -9.85 10.77 -5.68
N VAL A 93 -11.14 10.49 -5.79
CA VAL A 93 -12.21 11.48 -5.60
C VAL A 93 -12.80 11.32 -4.18
N ILE A 94 -12.68 12.37 -3.38
CA ILE A 94 -13.11 12.38 -1.98
C ILE A 94 -14.33 13.31 -1.85
N SER A 95 -15.50 12.68 -1.70
CA SER A 95 -16.80 13.38 -1.65
C SER A 95 -17.39 13.43 -0.25
N GLU A 96 -16.99 12.52 0.63
CA GLU A 96 -17.52 12.33 1.98
C GLU A 96 -16.43 12.53 3.03
N ASP A 97 -16.86 12.81 4.27
CA ASP A 97 -15.96 12.96 5.40
C ASP A 97 -15.50 11.59 5.94
N GLY A 98 -14.31 11.55 6.54
CA GLY A 98 -13.70 10.36 7.10
C GLY A 98 -12.46 9.89 6.36
N LEU A 99 -12.02 8.66 6.69
CA LEU A 99 -10.82 8.06 6.13
C LEU A 99 -11.00 7.71 4.66
N VAL A 100 -10.01 8.06 3.86
CA VAL A 100 -9.97 7.80 2.43
C VAL A 100 -9.23 6.49 2.18
N ALA A 101 -9.87 5.59 1.43
CA ALA A 101 -9.22 4.36 0.98
C ALA A 101 -8.17 4.69 -0.10
N LEU A 102 -6.96 4.19 0.08
CA LEU A 102 -5.84 4.35 -0.85
C LEU A 102 -5.33 2.98 -1.28
N PRO A 103 -4.64 2.89 -2.43
CA PRO A 103 -3.95 1.66 -2.83
C PRO A 103 -2.96 1.20 -1.77
N GLU A 104 -2.67 -0.11 -1.73
CA GLU A 104 -1.70 -0.67 -0.79
C GLU A 104 -0.27 -0.22 -1.15
N GLN A 105 0.41 0.41 -0.19
CA GLN A 105 1.76 0.97 -0.43
C GLN A 105 2.87 -0.07 -0.36
N CYS A 106 2.66 -1.12 0.42
CA CYS A 106 3.59 -2.25 0.54
C CYS A 106 2.88 -3.51 0.07
N PRO A 107 3.58 -4.43 -0.61
CA PRO A 107 3.00 -5.73 -0.92
C PRO A 107 2.62 -6.44 0.38
N SER A 108 1.43 -7.05 0.40
CA SER A 108 1.05 -7.92 1.52
C SER A 108 2.09 -9.04 1.61
N PRO A 109 2.66 -9.32 2.80
CA PRO A 109 3.59 -10.43 2.94
C PRO A 109 2.86 -11.70 2.47
N ALA A 110 3.45 -12.38 1.48
CA ALA A 110 2.92 -13.65 1.02
C ALA A 110 2.69 -14.55 2.24
N PRO A 111 1.54 -15.25 2.33
CA PRO A 111 1.33 -16.19 3.43
C PRO A 111 2.52 -17.15 3.44
N ALA A 112 3.21 -17.24 4.58
CA ALA A 112 4.33 -18.15 4.75
C ALA A 112 3.86 -19.56 4.33
N PRO A 113 4.65 -20.34 3.57
CA PRO A 113 4.30 -21.72 3.29
C PRO A 113 4.06 -22.40 4.64
N GLU A 114 2.84 -22.86 4.91
CA GLU A 114 2.56 -23.75 6.03
C GLU A 114 3.50 -24.94 5.86
N LEU A 115 4.54 -25.00 6.71
CA LEU A 115 5.36 -26.19 6.82
C LEU A 115 4.38 -27.31 7.19
N PRO A 116 4.27 -28.38 6.37
CA PRO A 116 3.41 -29.49 6.74
C PRO A 116 3.87 -29.99 8.12
N PRO A 117 2.93 -30.35 9.03
CA PRO A 117 3.27 -30.82 10.35
C PRO A 117 4.27 -31.97 10.19
N GLU A 118 5.40 -31.85 10.90
CA GLU A 118 6.46 -32.86 10.91
C GLU A 118 5.82 -34.22 11.18
N ALA A 119 5.73 -35.05 10.14
CA ALA A 119 5.30 -36.42 10.30
C ALA A 119 6.35 -37.09 11.19
N ASP A 120 5.94 -37.44 12.40
CA ASP A 120 6.66 -38.29 13.33
C ASP A 120 7.12 -39.53 12.54
N PHE A 121 8.40 -39.58 12.20
CA PHE A 121 9.01 -40.77 11.63
C PHE A 121 9.06 -41.79 12.76
N GLU A 122 7.94 -42.48 13.00
CA GLU A 122 7.92 -43.69 13.80
C GLU A 122 9.01 -44.62 13.26
N THR A 123 9.93 -44.95 14.16
CA THR A 123 11.01 -45.92 13.98
C THR A 123 10.43 -47.20 13.41
N ASN A 124 10.68 -47.44 12.12
CA ASN A 124 10.48 -48.75 11.51
C ASN A 124 11.59 -49.66 12.04
N SER A 125 11.30 -50.35 13.14
CA SER A 125 12.18 -51.37 13.69
C SER A 125 12.37 -52.49 12.67
N GLU A 126 13.63 -52.83 12.44
CA GLU A 126 14.13 -53.93 11.62
C GLU A 126 13.27 -55.20 11.68
N SER A 127 13.00 -55.78 10.52
CA SER A 127 12.78 -57.22 10.41
C SER A 127 13.56 -57.70 9.20
N GLU A 128 14.70 -58.28 9.54
CA GLU A 128 15.72 -58.85 8.69
C GLU A 128 15.23 -60.09 7.94
N VAL A 129 16.03 -60.45 6.95
CA VAL A 129 15.80 -61.29 5.77
C VAL A 129 15.51 -62.77 6.03
N LYS A 130 14.73 -63.34 5.10
CA LYS A 130 14.47 -64.75 4.77
C LYS A 130 15.67 -65.71 4.95
N GLU A 131 15.41 -66.95 5.35
CA GLU A 131 15.97 -68.08 4.60
C GLU A 131 15.04 -69.32 4.66
N GLU A 132 14.64 -69.72 3.46
CA GLU A 132 13.82 -70.86 3.09
C GLU A 132 14.81 -72.00 2.82
N THR A 133 14.80 -73.08 3.61
CA THR A 133 15.57 -74.29 3.28
C THR A 133 14.62 -75.37 2.81
N ASP A 134 14.65 -75.53 1.48
CA ASP A 134 13.99 -76.53 0.68
C ASP A 134 14.45 -77.95 1.06
N ALA A 135 13.48 -78.86 1.11
CA ALA A 135 13.70 -80.28 1.22
C ALA A 135 13.59 -80.89 -0.16
N ASP A 136 14.68 -81.44 -0.71
CA ASP A 136 14.56 -82.46 -1.76
C ASP A 136 15.69 -83.49 -1.73
N GLN A 137 15.26 -84.72 -1.99
CA GLN A 137 15.99 -85.98 -1.95
C GLN A 137 16.83 -86.15 -3.22
N HIS A 138 17.99 -86.81 -3.10
CA HIS A 138 18.37 -87.80 -4.12
C HIS A 138 19.31 -88.88 -3.61
#